data_AF-A0A7K3E1K4-F1
#
_entry.id   AF-A0A7K3E1K4-F1
#
_cell.length_a   1.000
_cell.length_b   1.000
_cell.length_c   1.000
_cell.angle_alpha   90.00
_cell.angle_beta   90.00
_cell.angle_gamma   90.00
#
_symmetry.space_group_name_H-M   'P 1'
#
loop_
_entity.id
_entity.type
_entity.pdbx_description
1 polymer ?
#
loop_
_entity_poly.entity_id
_entity_poly.type
_entity_poly.pdbx_seq_one_letter_code
_entity_poly.pdbx_strand_id
1 'polypeptide(L)'
;MSRASTRQLEVQESAAHRAELKNAVLKFLGIASQVEKAALTRPVSDGTADDAVLDRLVDDLWLAQAEIDLAARSEPLRGSAFRYAFSLVQAVRGEIADSSALRGPQAQFMDAAYDDMWPGQRRATGDSAAPR
;
A
#
# COMPACT_ATOMS: atom_id res chain seq x y z
N MET A 1 33.75 -8.60 19.49
CA MET A 1 32.28 -8.50 19.58
C MET A 1 31.70 -9.89 19.79
N SER A 2 30.75 -10.05 20.71
CA SER A 2 30.15 -11.35 21.03
C SER A 2 28.96 -11.65 20.11
N ARG A 3 28.74 -12.93 19.77
CA ARG A 3 27.60 -13.39 18.94
C ARG A 3 26.22 -12.99 19.50
N ALA A 4 26.13 -12.75 20.81
CA ALA A 4 24.93 -12.23 21.46
C ALA A 4 24.65 -10.77 21.09
N SER A 5 25.70 -9.93 21.01
CA SER A 5 25.59 -8.51 20.65
C SER A 5 25.19 -8.32 19.19
N THR A 6 25.67 -9.16 18.28
CA THR A 6 25.28 -9.10 16.85
C THR A 6 23.81 -9.49 16.66
N ARG A 7 23.35 -10.56 17.32
CA ARG A 7 21.94 -10.98 17.25
C ARG A 7 20.98 -9.94 17.83
N GLN A 8 21.37 -9.26 18.92
CA GLN A 8 20.54 -8.21 19.51
C GLN A 8 20.38 -6.99 18.59
N LEU A 9 21.45 -6.62 17.89
CA LEU A 9 21.44 -5.54 16.90
C LEU A 9 20.53 -5.89 15.70
N GLU A 10 20.66 -7.10 15.15
CA GLU A 10 19.80 -7.58 14.04
C GLU A 10 18.30 -7.54 14.40
N VAL A 11 17.95 -7.90 15.64
CA VAL A 11 16.57 -7.84 16.14
C VAL A 11 16.08 -6.40 16.23
N GLN A 12 16.90 -5.49 16.72
CA GLN A 12 16.56 -4.06 16.83
C GLN A 12 16.39 -3.40 15.46
N GLU A 13 17.31 -3.64 14.53
CA GLU A 13 17.21 -3.12 13.15
C GLU A 13 15.98 -3.65 12.43
N SER A 14 15.66 -4.94 12.62
CA SER A 14 14.45 -5.53 12.06
C SER A 14 13.18 -4.93 12.67
N ALA A 15 13.17 -4.64 13.98
CA ALA A 15 12.04 -4.01 14.64
C ALA A 15 11.84 -2.54 14.20
N ALA A 16 12.93 -1.79 14.08
CA ALA A 16 12.90 -0.41 13.58
C ALA A 16 12.36 -0.35 12.16
N HIS A 17 12.87 -1.21 11.27
CA HIS A 17 12.40 -1.30 9.91
C HIS A 17 10.91 -1.68 9.82
N ARG A 18 10.45 -2.67 10.59
CA ARG A 18 9.00 -3.00 10.63
C ARG A 18 8.15 -1.81 11.07
N ALA A 19 8.62 -1.01 12.03
CA ALA A 19 7.89 0.16 12.50
C ALA A 19 7.83 1.27 11.42
N GLU A 20 8.96 1.55 10.76
CA GLU A 20 9.05 2.50 9.65
C GLU A 20 8.13 2.08 8.49
N LEU A 21 8.25 0.83 8.04
CA LEU A 21 7.43 0.30 6.96
C LEU A 21 5.94 0.31 7.32
N LYS A 22 5.57 -0.06 8.56
CA LYS A 22 4.18 0.02 9.04
C LYS A 22 3.64 1.44 8.95
N ASN A 23 4.42 2.45 9.36
CA ASN A 23 4.00 3.84 9.30
C ASN A 23 3.78 4.31 7.85
N ALA A 24 4.71 3.97 6.95
CA ALA A 24 4.57 4.28 5.52
C ALA A 24 3.32 3.62 4.92
N VAL A 25 3.08 2.33 5.20
CA VAL A 25 1.89 1.59 4.73
C VAL A 25 0.60 2.20 5.26
N LEU A 26 0.53 2.55 6.54
CA LEU A 26 -0.67 3.18 7.11
C LEU A 26 -0.94 4.56 6.51
N LYS A 27 0.10 5.36 6.27
CA LYS A 27 -0.03 6.65 5.60
C LYS A 27 -0.54 6.48 4.17
N PHE A 28 0.07 5.58 3.41
CA PHE A 28 -0.35 5.26 2.05
C PHE A 28 -1.82 4.82 1.99
N LEU A 29 -2.24 3.90 2.87
CA LEU A 29 -3.64 3.46 2.94
C LEU A 29 -4.61 4.59 3.31
N GLY A 30 -4.20 5.49 4.20
CA GLY A 30 -5.00 6.66 4.57
C GLY A 30 -5.25 7.60 3.40
N ILE A 31 -4.25 7.82 2.56
CA ILE A 31 -4.38 8.66 1.34
C ILE A 31 -5.14 7.90 0.26
N ALA A 32 -4.83 6.62 0.02
CA ALA A 32 -5.52 5.76 -0.92
C ALA A 32 -7.04 5.72 -0.68
N SER A 33 -7.46 5.62 0.59
CA SER A 33 -8.87 5.66 0.96
C SER A 33 -9.54 7.01 0.66
N GLN A 34 -8.82 8.12 0.84
CA GLN A 34 -9.34 9.45 0.49
C GLN A 34 -9.50 9.61 -1.02
N VAL A 35 -8.51 9.14 -1.79
CA VAL A 35 -8.56 9.14 -3.27
C VAL A 35 -9.72 8.28 -3.78
N GLU A 36 -9.86 7.04 -3.27
CA GLU A 36 -10.96 6.14 -3.65
C GLU A 36 -12.32 6.77 -3.35
N LYS A 37 -12.49 7.38 -2.18
CA LYS A 37 -13.72 8.08 -1.82
C LYS A 37 -14.00 9.26 -2.75
N ALA A 38 -13.00 10.09 -3.02
CA ALA A 38 -13.15 11.26 -3.89
C ALA A 38 -13.52 10.86 -5.32
N ALA A 39 -12.93 9.79 -5.84
CA ALA A 39 -13.27 9.25 -7.16
C ALA A 39 -14.74 8.77 -7.23
N LEU A 40 -15.25 8.13 -6.18
CA LEU A 40 -16.65 7.63 -6.14
C LEU A 40 -17.70 8.71 -5.96
N THR A 41 -17.35 9.82 -5.31
CA THR A 41 -18.28 10.92 -5.03
C THR A 41 -18.30 12.01 -6.10
N ARG A 42 -17.44 11.91 -7.13
CA ARG A 42 -17.30 12.94 -8.17
C ARG A 42 -18.60 13.08 -8.98
N PRO A 43 -19.27 14.26 -8.95
CA PRO A 43 -20.41 14.50 -9.83
C PRO A 43 -19.95 14.66 -11.29
N VAL A 44 -20.75 14.17 -12.24
CA VAL A 44 -20.46 14.18 -13.69
C VAL A 44 -20.44 15.61 -14.28
N SER A 45 -20.99 16.59 -13.56
CA SER A 45 -21.04 17.99 -13.95
C SER A 45 -20.94 18.85 -12.69
N ASP A 46 -19.79 19.51 -12.52
CA ASP A 46 -19.61 20.85 -11.92
C ASP A 46 -18.38 20.92 -11.00
N GLY A 47 -17.37 21.67 -11.44
CA GLY A 47 -16.53 22.44 -10.52
C GLY A 47 -15.03 22.23 -10.61
N THR A 48 -14.32 23.28 -11.01
CA THR A 48 -12.84 23.41 -10.98
C THR A 48 -12.21 23.28 -9.59
N ALA A 49 -13.00 23.41 -8.52
CA ALA A 49 -12.50 23.36 -7.15
C ALA A 49 -12.33 21.92 -6.63
N ASP A 50 -13.24 21.02 -7.00
CA ASP A 50 -13.12 19.58 -6.68
C ASP A 50 -11.95 18.96 -7.44
N ASP A 51 -11.71 19.42 -8.68
CA ASP A 51 -10.55 19.02 -9.47
C ASP A 51 -9.22 19.39 -8.77
N ALA A 52 -9.11 20.60 -8.20
CA ALA A 52 -7.90 21.03 -7.49
C ALA A 52 -7.62 20.25 -6.19
N VAL A 53 -8.67 19.80 -5.49
CA VAL A 53 -8.53 18.93 -4.31
C VAL A 53 -8.09 17.54 -4.74
N LEU A 54 -8.65 17.04 -5.84
CA LEU A 54 -8.34 15.73 -6.40
C LEU A 54 -6.89 15.66 -6.90
N ASP A 55 -6.42 16.71 -7.56
CA ASP A 55 -5.03 16.84 -8.01
C ASP A 55 -4.06 16.76 -6.83
N ARG A 56 -4.35 17.48 -5.73
CA ARG A 56 -3.54 17.41 -4.50
C ARG A 56 -3.55 16.01 -3.89
N LEU A 57 -4.69 15.34 -3.86
CA LEU A 57 -4.78 13.96 -3.36
C LEU A 57 -3.98 12.99 -4.23
N VAL A 58 -3.92 13.21 -5.55
CA VAL A 58 -3.08 12.43 -6.46
C VAL A 58 -1.59 12.70 -6.21
N ASP A 59 -1.21 13.96 -6.00
CA ASP A 59 0.18 14.30 -5.64
C ASP A 59 0.59 13.67 -4.30
N ASP A 60 -0.27 13.77 -3.27
CA ASP A 60 -0.06 13.15 -1.97
C ASP A 60 0.03 11.62 -2.08
N LEU A 61 -0.75 11.00 -2.97
CA LEU A 61 -0.70 9.57 -3.23
C LEU A 61 0.64 9.15 -3.82
N TRP A 62 1.15 9.89 -4.81
CA TRP A 62 2.48 9.63 -5.37
C TRP A 62 3.60 9.85 -4.37
N LEU A 63 3.49 10.88 -3.52
CA LEU A 63 4.44 11.10 -2.43
C LEU A 63 4.44 9.93 -1.43
N ALA A 64 3.25 9.46 -1.03
CA ALA A 64 3.14 8.32 -0.13
C ALA A 64 3.65 7.03 -0.77
N GLN A 65 3.48 6.85 -2.09
CA GLN A 65 4.04 5.71 -2.82
C GLN A 65 5.58 5.76 -2.82
N ALA A 66 6.19 6.93 -3.03
CA ALA A 66 7.65 7.08 -2.95
C ALA A 66 8.20 6.79 -1.54
N GLU A 67 7.44 7.09 -0.49
CA GLU A 67 7.80 6.71 0.88
C GLU A 67 7.77 5.20 1.10
N ILE A 68 6.84 4.48 0.45
CA ILE A 68 6.87 3.01 0.41
C ILE A 68 8.13 2.53 -0.30
N ASP A 69 8.49 3.11 -1.45
CA ASP A 69 9.68 2.69 -2.19
C ASP A 69 10.97 2.82 -1.38
N LEU A 70 11.07 3.90 -0.59
CA LEU A 70 12.18 4.14 0.31
C LEU A 70 12.20 3.15 1.49
N ALA A 71 11.05 2.88 2.09
CA ALA A 71 10.95 2.01 3.26
C ALA A 71 11.02 0.51 2.91
N ALA A 72 10.52 0.11 1.74
CA ALA A 72 10.41 -1.28 1.32
C ALA A 72 11.78 -1.92 1.05
N ARG A 73 11.94 -3.17 1.50
CA ARG A 73 13.13 -3.99 1.21
C ARG A 73 12.95 -4.92 0.02
N SER A 74 11.73 -5.08 -0.47
CA SER A 74 11.40 -6.02 -1.54
C SER A 74 10.78 -5.32 -2.76
N GLU A 75 11.16 -5.79 -3.95
CA GLU A 75 10.57 -5.36 -5.21
C GLU A 75 9.07 -5.69 -5.35
N PRO A 76 8.55 -6.82 -4.84
CA PRO A 76 7.11 -7.09 -4.86
C PRO A 76 6.28 -6.01 -4.16
N LEU A 77 6.75 -5.46 -3.03
CA LEU A 77 6.06 -4.39 -2.33
C LEU A 77 6.09 -3.08 -3.15
N ARG A 78 7.26 -2.68 -3.66
CA ARG A 78 7.40 -1.49 -4.52
C ARG A 78 6.46 -1.56 -5.72
N GLY A 79 6.51 -2.67 -6.46
CA GLY A 79 5.71 -2.87 -7.65
C GLY A 79 4.21 -3.01 -7.40
N SER A 80 3.78 -3.54 -6.25
CA SER A 80 2.35 -3.60 -5.89
C SER A 80 1.82 -2.25 -5.40
N ALA A 81 2.62 -1.48 -4.65
CA ALA A 81 2.30 -0.12 -4.24
C ALA A 81 2.11 0.81 -5.45
N PHE A 82 3.05 0.78 -6.41
CA PHE A 82 2.91 1.50 -7.68
C PHE A 82 1.64 1.11 -8.43
N ARG A 83 1.38 -0.19 -8.60
CA ARG A 83 0.19 -0.67 -9.33
C ARG A 83 -1.10 -0.22 -8.68
N TYR A 84 -1.19 -0.27 -7.35
CA TYR A 84 -2.39 0.18 -6.64
C TYR A 84 -2.56 1.71 -6.74
N ALA A 85 -1.50 2.49 -6.54
CA ALA A 85 -1.54 3.95 -6.75
C ALA A 85 -1.97 4.31 -8.17
N PHE A 86 -1.41 3.64 -9.17
CA PHE A 86 -1.76 3.84 -10.57
C PHE A 86 -3.23 3.51 -10.86
N SER A 87 -3.77 2.41 -10.32
CA SER A 87 -5.19 2.08 -10.46
C SER A 87 -6.10 3.13 -9.80
N LEU A 88 -5.70 3.70 -8.66
CA LEU A 88 -6.45 4.79 -8.03
C LEU A 88 -6.48 6.05 -8.90
N VAL A 89 -5.36 6.39 -9.55
CA VAL A 89 -5.30 7.53 -10.49
C VAL A 89 -6.18 7.29 -11.72
N GLN A 90 -6.23 6.05 -12.23
CA GLN A 90 -7.17 5.70 -13.31
C GLN A 90 -8.63 5.85 -12.86
N ALA A 91 -8.97 5.45 -11.63
CA ALA A 91 -10.30 5.64 -11.08
C ALA A 91 -10.67 7.13 -10.97
N VAL A 92 -9.74 7.97 -10.50
CA VAL A 92 -9.88 9.43 -10.47
C VAL A 92 -10.18 10.02 -11.85
N ARG A 93 -9.53 9.51 -12.89
CA ARG A 93 -9.72 9.93 -14.29
C ARG A 93 -10.98 9.37 -14.93
N GLY A 94 -11.75 8.54 -14.23
CA GLY A 94 -12.92 7.85 -14.76
C GLY A 94 -12.57 6.76 -15.78
N GLU A 95 -11.31 6.32 -15.83
CA GLU A 95 -10.85 5.24 -16.71
C GLU A 95 -11.24 3.85 -16.17
N ILE A 96 -11.59 3.77 -14.88
CA ILE A 96 -12.16 2.59 -14.24
C ILE A 96 -13.65 2.81 -13.99
N ALA A 97 -14.48 1.98 -14.63
CA ALA A 97 -15.94 2.05 -14.51
C ALA A 97 -16.50 1.43 -13.22
N ASP A 98 -15.76 0.51 -12.58
CA ASP A 98 -16.19 -0.19 -11.36
C ASP A 98 -15.10 -0.18 -10.28
N SER A 99 -15.46 0.33 -9.11
CA SER A 99 -14.67 0.30 -7.87
C SER A 99 -14.15 -1.09 -7.50
N SER A 100 -14.85 -2.16 -7.89
CA SER A 100 -14.41 -3.53 -7.64
C SER A 100 -13.07 -3.85 -8.30
N ALA A 101 -12.70 -3.16 -9.39
CA ALA A 101 -11.42 -3.30 -10.06
C ALA A 101 -10.23 -2.90 -9.17
N LEU A 102 -10.45 -2.09 -8.13
CA LEU A 102 -9.41 -1.71 -7.16
C LEU A 102 -9.08 -2.83 -6.16
N ARG A 103 -9.98 -3.80 -5.97
CA ARG A 103 -9.82 -4.86 -4.96
C ARG A 103 -8.62 -5.76 -5.24
N GLY A 104 -8.36 -6.08 -6.50
CA GLY A 104 -7.22 -6.89 -6.91
C GLY A 104 -5.88 -6.22 -6.58
N PRO A 105 -5.61 -5.01 -7.10
CA PRO A 105 -4.41 -4.24 -6.77
C PRO A 105 -4.25 -3.99 -5.26
N GLN A 106 -5.34 -3.66 -4.55
CA GLN A 106 -5.34 -3.47 -3.10
C GLN A 106 -4.90 -4.74 -2.35
N ALA A 107 -5.47 -5.90 -2.70
CA ALA A 107 -5.12 -7.17 -2.07
C ALA A 107 -3.63 -7.52 -2.29
N GLN A 108 -3.15 -7.37 -3.53
CA GLN A 108 -1.73 -7.62 -3.86
C GLN A 108 -0.78 -6.71 -3.06
N PHE A 109 -1.15 -5.45 -2.86
CA PHE A 109 -0.39 -4.53 -2.02
C PHE A 109 -0.37 -4.97 -0.55
N MET A 110 -1.52 -5.34 0.02
CA MET A 110 -1.61 -5.82 1.41
C MET A 110 -0.82 -7.12 1.63
N ASP A 111 -0.79 -7.99 0.63
CA ASP A 111 -0.01 -9.22 0.63
C ASP A 111 1.48 -8.94 0.64
N ALA A 112 1.96 -8.13 -0.31
CA ALA A 112 3.37 -7.77 -0.36
C ALA A 112 3.83 -6.97 0.87
N ALA A 113 2.99 -6.09 1.41
CA ALA A 113 3.30 -5.31 2.62
C ALA A 113 3.45 -6.21 3.85
N TYR A 114 2.62 -7.25 3.95
CA TYR A 114 2.74 -8.25 5.02
C TYR A 114 4.02 -9.07 4.87
N ASP A 115 4.31 -9.56 3.67
CA ASP A 115 5.48 -10.41 3.41
C ASP A 115 6.81 -9.65 3.62
N ASP A 116 6.85 -8.36 3.30
CA ASP A 116 8.03 -7.50 3.52
C ASP A 116 8.25 -7.21 5.02
N MET A 117 7.18 -6.97 5.78
CA MET A 117 7.28 -6.74 7.23
C MET A 117 7.60 -8.03 8.02
N TRP A 118 7.16 -9.21 7.57
CA TRP A 118 7.38 -10.50 8.25
C TRP A 118 7.97 -11.56 7.31
N PRO A 119 9.22 -11.37 6.86
CA PRO A 119 9.85 -12.28 5.92
C PRO A 119 10.00 -13.69 6.53
N GLY A 120 9.52 -14.70 5.80
CA GLY A 120 9.60 -16.11 6.22
C GLY A 120 8.46 -16.58 7.12
N GLN A 121 7.57 -15.69 7.55
CA GLN A 121 6.39 -16.06 8.32
C GLN A 121 5.23 -16.29 7.34
N ARG A 122 5.06 -17.54 6.88
CA ARG A 122 3.89 -17.89 6.07
C ARG A 122 2.64 -17.50 6.87
N ARG A 123 1.73 -16.74 6.27
CA ARG A 123 0.37 -16.64 6.80
C ARG A 123 -0.15 -18.05 6.99
N ALA A 124 -0.91 -18.28 8.06
CA ALA A 124 -1.74 -19.47 8.15
C ALA A 124 -2.80 -19.35 7.03
N THR A 125 -2.42 -19.71 5.81
CA THR A 125 -3.37 -20.02 4.74
C THR A 125 -4.23 -21.10 5.34
N GLY A 126 -5.49 -20.77 5.66
CA GLY A 126 -6.35 -21.61 6.47
C GLY A 126 -6.28 -23.07 6.05
N ASP A 127 -6.31 -23.96 7.04
CA ASP A 127 -6.61 -25.38 6.85
C ASP A 127 -7.88 -25.52 6.00
N SER A 128 -7.69 -25.58 4.70
CA SER A 128 -8.60 -26.20 3.74
C SER A 128 -7.80 -27.22 2.95
N ALA A 129 -7.01 -28.01 3.70
CA ALA A 129 -6.85 -29.40 3.35
C ALA A 129 -8.19 -30.07 3.68
N ALA A 130 -9.07 -30.15 2.68
CA ALA A 130 -10.25 -30.99 2.76
C ALA A 130 -9.82 -32.42 3.16
N PRO A 131 -10.47 -33.05 4.15
CA PRO A 131 -10.23 -34.45 4.42
C PRO A 131 -10.76 -35.29 3.24
N ARG A 132 -10.06 -36.39 3.00
CA ARG A 132 -10.34 -37.40 1.96
C ARG A 132 -11.76 -37.96 2.02
#